data_AF-I7KT80-F1
#
_entry.id   AF-I7KT80-F1
#
_cell.length_a   1.000
_cell.length_b   1.000
_cell.length_c   1.000
_cell.angle_alpha   90.00
_cell.angle_beta   90.00
_cell.angle_gamma   90.00
#
_symmetry.space_group_name_H-M   'P 1'
#
loop_
_entity.id
_entity.type
_entity.pdbx_description
1 polymer ?
#
loop_
_entity_poly.entity_id
_entity_poly.type
_entity_poly.pdbx_seq_one_letter_code
_entity_poly.pdbx_strand_id
1 'polypeptide(L)'
;MVAIELLNELKKFIENVVEEYVLETNNRETKKEPQVVVGYLPAKGESDIPDYPYVIIRAMNGVDNQEKSEIKINLIIGTYSDDHEGWQDTLNIIQRIRQRLLEQRTLAKKFRLELPLEWELFEEQALPEWNGLIKTIWTIPQPQEIIEKESEYFGR
;
A
#
# COMPACT_ATOMS: atom_id res chain seq x y z
N MET A 1 -5.74 4.26 -16.72
CA MET A 1 -4.72 3.51 -15.95
C MET A 1 -5.35 3.06 -14.63
N VAL A 2 -5.85 1.82 -14.55
CA VAL A 2 -6.65 1.32 -13.41
C VAL A 2 -5.78 1.10 -12.15
N ALA A 3 -4.57 0.57 -12.32
CA ALA A 3 -3.65 0.31 -11.21
C ALA A 3 -3.22 1.60 -10.47
N ILE A 4 -2.87 2.65 -11.21
CA ILE A 4 -2.49 3.95 -10.62
C ILE A 4 -3.66 4.56 -9.85
N GLU A 5 -4.88 4.41 -10.36
CA GLU A 5 -6.06 4.89 -9.66
C GLU A 5 -6.29 4.16 -8.33
N LEU A 6 -6.10 2.84 -8.29
CA LEU A 6 -6.11 2.08 -7.04
C LEU A 6 -5.07 2.62 -6.04
N LEU A 7 -3.84 2.86 -6.48
CA LEU A 7 -2.79 3.39 -5.61
C LEU A 7 -3.14 4.78 -5.06
N ASN A 8 -3.75 5.65 -5.87
CA ASN A 8 -4.18 6.98 -5.43
C ASN A 8 -5.36 6.93 -4.46
N GLU A 9 -6.31 6.03 -4.66
CA GLU A 9 -7.43 5.84 -3.73
C GLU A 9 -6.95 5.22 -2.41
N LEU A 10 -5.98 4.31 -2.46
CA LEU A 10 -5.32 3.80 -1.27
C LEU A 10 -4.54 4.89 -0.54
N LYS A 11 -3.84 5.77 -1.26
CA LYS A 11 -3.14 6.90 -0.67
C LYS A 11 -4.10 7.77 0.14
N LYS A 12 -5.17 8.26 -0.48
CA LYS A 12 -6.19 9.07 0.21
C LYS A 12 -6.77 8.33 1.41
N PHE A 13 -7.09 7.04 1.25
CA PHE A 13 -7.62 6.23 2.34
C PHE A 13 -6.64 6.18 3.52
N ILE A 14 -5.38 5.85 3.27
CA ILE A 14 -4.37 5.68 4.32
C ILE A 14 -4.02 7.02 4.96
N GLU A 15 -3.95 8.13 4.21
CA GLU A 15 -3.73 9.48 4.77
C GLU A 15 -4.76 9.80 5.86
N ASN A 16 -6.05 9.61 5.58
CA ASN A 16 -7.12 9.80 6.57
C ASN A 16 -7.02 8.83 7.76
N VAL A 17 -6.42 7.64 7.57
CA VAL A 17 -6.31 6.64 8.64
C VAL A 17 -5.20 6.97 9.62
N VAL A 18 -4.11 7.60 9.14
CA VAL A 18 -2.89 7.87 9.92
C VAL A 18 -2.77 9.31 10.38
N GLU A 19 -3.66 10.22 9.97
CA GLU A 19 -3.62 11.66 10.29
C GLU A 19 -3.58 11.97 11.80
N GLU A 20 -4.13 11.09 12.65
CA GLU A 20 -4.17 11.29 14.11
C GLU A 20 -2.86 10.89 14.82
N TYR A 21 -1.89 10.27 14.11
CA TYR A 21 -0.67 9.73 14.72
C TYR A 21 0.48 10.72 14.62
N VAL A 22 0.78 11.46 15.68
CA VAL A 22 1.93 12.37 15.71
C VAL A 22 3.14 11.64 16.31
N LEU A 23 4.06 11.19 15.45
CA LEU A 23 5.21 10.36 15.85
C LEU A 23 6.55 11.07 15.65
N GLU A 24 7.58 10.50 16.26
CA GLU A 24 8.96 10.98 16.13
C GLU A 24 9.49 10.81 14.71
N THR A 25 10.38 11.74 14.36
CA THR A 25 11.01 11.79 13.04
C THR A 25 12.52 11.62 13.19
N ASN A 26 13.20 11.40 12.07
CA ASN A 26 14.66 11.46 12.00
C ASN A 26 15.25 12.83 12.36
N ASN A 27 14.42 13.89 12.42
CA ASN A 27 14.74 15.15 13.08
C ASN A 27 14.14 15.16 14.50
N ARG A 28 15.00 15.01 15.50
CA ARG A 28 14.63 14.83 16.93
C ARG A 28 13.79 15.96 17.53
N GLU A 29 13.73 17.12 16.89
CA GLU A 29 12.96 18.26 17.37
C GLU A 29 11.54 18.31 16.80
N THR A 30 11.23 17.44 15.84
CA THR A 30 9.95 17.45 15.13
C THR A 30 9.19 16.15 15.29
N LYS A 31 7.87 16.28 15.40
CA LYS A 31 6.91 15.19 15.31
C LYS A 31 5.90 15.51 14.21
N LYS A 32 5.45 14.50 13.47
CA LYS A 32 4.46 14.66 12.41
C LYS A 32 3.69 13.36 12.16
N GLU A 33 2.63 13.47 11.39
CA GLU A 33 1.90 12.33 10.86
C GLU A 33 2.69 11.51 9.83
N PRO A 34 2.43 10.19 9.72
CA PRO A 34 3.02 9.37 8.66
C PRO A 34 2.70 9.92 7.28
N GLN A 35 3.75 10.28 6.54
CA GLN A 35 3.56 10.68 5.14
C GLN A 35 3.19 9.46 4.29
N VAL A 36 2.24 9.62 3.39
CA VAL A 36 1.81 8.52 2.51
C VAL A 36 2.32 8.75 1.09
N VAL A 37 3.15 7.83 0.62
CA VAL A 37 3.82 7.94 -0.68
C VAL A 37 3.45 6.75 -1.57
N VAL A 38 3.18 7.02 -2.84
CA VAL A 38 2.95 5.98 -3.86
C VAL A 38 4.24 5.79 -4.65
N GLY A 39 4.73 4.55 -4.75
CA GLY A 39 5.89 4.24 -5.58
C GLY A 39 6.87 3.26 -4.94
N TYR A 40 8.15 3.46 -5.26
CA TYR A 40 9.26 2.65 -4.79
C TYR A 40 10.11 3.46 -3.81
N LEU A 41 10.69 2.79 -2.82
CA LEU A 41 11.86 3.34 -2.14
C LEU A 41 13.00 3.48 -3.17
N PRO A 42 13.75 4.58 -3.17
CA PRO A 42 14.99 4.68 -3.92
C PRO A 42 15.96 3.56 -3.54
N ALA A 43 16.91 3.25 -4.41
CA ALA A 43 17.95 2.27 -4.06
C ALA A 43 18.74 2.75 -2.82
N LYS A 44 19.24 1.80 -2.00
CA LYS A 44 20.10 2.15 -0.85
C LYS A 44 21.27 3.02 -1.33
N GLY A 45 21.38 4.25 -0.81
CA GLY A 45 22.39 5.23 -1.17
C GLY A 45 21.88 6.44 -1.96
N GLU A 46 20.60 6.44 -2.37
CA GLU A 46 19.92 7.61 -2.90
C GLU A 46 19.19 8.38 -1.78
N SER A 47 19.15 9.71 -1.91
CA SER A 47 18.76 10.69 -0.88
C SER A 47 17.27 10.73 -0.54
N ASP A 48 16.43 9.94 -1.21
CA ASP A 48 15.00 10.22 -1.31
C ASP A 48 14.13 9.20 -0.54
N ILE A 49 14.66 8.61 0.54
CA ILE A 49 13.80 7.88 1.49
C ILE A 49 12.85 8.91 2.10
N PRO A 50 11.52 8.68 2.08
CA PRO A 50 10.58 9.59 2.72
C PRO A 50 10.97 9.84 4.18
N ASP A 51 11.01 11.10 4.60
CA ASP A 51 11.24 11.47 6.01
C ASP A 51 10.31 10.70 6.97
N TYR A 52 10.89 9.98 7.94
CA TYR A 52 10.12 9.27 8.96
C TYR A 52 9.16 10.20 9.72
N PRO A 53 7.97 9.71 10.15
CA PRO A 53 7.35 8.43 9.80
C PRO A 53 6.75 8.43 8.37
N TYR A 54 6.61 7.25 7.77
CA TYR A 54 6.00 7.09 6.44
C TYR A 54 5.21 5.79 6.26
N VAL A 55 4.33 5.79 5.26
CA VAL A 55 3.70 4.61 4.66
C VAL A 55 3.88 4.66 3.14
N ILE A 56 4.56 3.67 2.57
CA ILE A 56 4.79 3.56 1.13
C ILE A 56 3.87 2.51 0.54
N ILE A 57 3.12 2.91 -0.48
CA ILE A 57 2.20 2.05 -1.22
C ILE A 57 2.89 1.60 -2.50
N ARG A 58 3.25 0.32 -2.54
CA ARG A 58 4.03 -0.27 -3.62
C ARG A 58 3.25 -1.39 -4.30
N ALA A 59 2.95 -1.23 -5.58
CA ALA A 59 2.47 -2.33 -6.41
C ALA A 59 3.60 -3.34 -6.62
N MET A 60 3.29 -4.63 -6.42
CA MET A 60 4.27 -5.72 -6.54
C MET A 60 4.13 -6.45 -7.87
N ASN A 61 2.94 -7.01 -8.11
CA ASN A 61 2.62 -7.70 -9.36
C ASN A 61 1.10 -7.71 -9.58
N GLY A 62 0.68 -7.96 -10.82
CA GLY A 62 -0.72 -8.21 -11.18
C GLY A 62 -0.90 -9.61 -11.77
N VAL A 63 -2.09 -10.18 -11.63
CA VAL A 63 -2.48 -11.45 -12.23
C VAL A 63 -3.88 -11.29 -12.81
N ASP A 64 -4.03 -11.59 -14.09
CA ASP A 64 -5.30 -11.60 -14.79
C ASP A 64 -5.68 -13.05 -15.12
N ASN A 65 -6.93 -13.42 -14.85
CA ASN A 65 -7.52 -14.67 -15.31
C ASN A 65 -8.91 -14.40 -15.92
N GLN A 66 -9.63 -15.45 -16.36
CA GLN A 66 -10.93 -15.29 -16.99
C GLN A 66 -12.02 -14.69 -16.07
N GLU A 67 -11.85 -14.78 -14.74
CA GLU A 67 -12.85 -14.38 -13.75
C GLU A 67 -12.54 -13.02 -13.08
N LYS A 68 -11.25 -12.70 -12.89
CA LYS A 68 -10.81 -11.50 -12.19
C LYS A 68 -9.41 -11.04 -12.59
N SER A 69 -9.19 -9.75 -12.35
CA SER A 69 -7.90 -9.07 -12.45
C SER A 69 -7.49 -8.66 -11.04
N GLU A 70 -6.32 -9.09 -10.58
CA GLU A 70 -5.82 -8.84 -9.23
C GLU A 70 -4.49 -8.12 -9.23
N ILE A 71 -4.26 -7.25 -8.23
CA ILE A 71 -2.98 -6.60 -7.98
C ILE A 71 -2.57 -6.86 -6.53
N LYS A 72 -1.32 -7.29 -6.32
CA LYS A 72 -0.70 -7.37 -5.00
C LYS A 72 -0.03 -6.04 -4.67
N ILE A 73 -0.34 -5.50 -3.50
CA ILE A 73 0.18 -4.22 -3.00
C ILE A 73 0.80 -4.44 -1.62
N ASN A 74 2.02 -3.94 -1.48
CA ASN A 74 2.72 -3.83 -0.21
C ASN A 74 2.56 -2.42 0.35
N LEU A 75 2.19 -2.34 1.64
CA LEU A 75 2.25 -1.12 2.43
C LEU A 75 3.47 -1.24 3.34
N ILE A 76 4.49 -0.43 3.09
CA ILE A 76 5.74 -0.44 3.87
C ILE A 76 5.65 0.70 4.87
N ILE A 77 5.70 0.38 6.16
CA ILE A 77 5.61 1.35 7.25
C ILE A 77 7.01 1.54 7.81
N GLY A 78 7.43 2.80 7.94
CA GLY A 78 8.66 3.18 8.64
C GLY A 78 8.35 4.19 9.74
N THR A 79 8.83 3.93 10.94
CA THR A 79 8.81 4.88 12.06
C THR A 79 10.22 5.05 12.62
N TYR A 80 10.41 6.08 13.44
CA TYR A 80 11.70 6.43 14.02
C TYR A 80 11.53 6.56 15.53
N SER A 81 12.40 5.90 16.30
CA SER A 81 12.47 6.04 17.75
C SER A 81 13.85 5.64 18.25
N ASP A 82 14.43 6.50 19.09
CA ASP A 82 15.69 6.20 19.79
C ASP A 82 15.50 5.15 20.91
N ASP A 83 14.25 4.86 21.28
CA ASP A 83 13.89 3.89 22.32
C ASP A 83 13.72 2.48 21.76
N HIS A 84 14.00 1.48 22.60
CA HIS A 84 13.76 0.06 22.29
C HIS A 84 12.26 -0.29 22.15
N GLU A 85 11.36 0.66 22.41
CA GLU A 85 9.91 0.49 22.31
C GLU A 85 9.33 1.02 20.97
N GLY A 86 10.14 1.52 20.05
CA GLY A 86 9.67 2.04 18.74
C GLY A 86 8.91 1.03 17.88
N TRP A 87 9.04 -0.28 18.15
CA TRP A 87 8.19 -1.30 17.53
C TRP A 87 6.70 -1.08 17.79
N GLN A 88 6.34 -0.46 18.92
CA GLN A 88 4.94 -0.17 19.28
C GLN A 88 4.33 0.82 18.30
N ASP A 89 5.07 1.86 17.91
CA ASP A 89 4.59 2.87 16.96
C ASP A 89 4.32 2.24 15.58
N THR A 90 5.27 1.46 15.08
CA THR A 90 5.08 0.72 13.82
C THR A 90 3.90 -0.24 13.91
N LEU A 91 3.78 -1.00 15.01
CA LEU A 91 2.67 -1.94 15.18
C LEU A 91 1.32 -1.22 15.28
N ASN A 92 1.26 -0.07 15.95
CA ASN A 92 0.05 0.73 16.08
C ASN A 92 -0.45 1.22 14.72
N ILE A 93 0.43 1.75 13.87
CA ILE A 93 0.10 2.11 12.49
C ILE A 93 -0.42 0.88 11.73
N ILE A 94 0.30 -0.25 11.83
CA ILE A 94 -0.10 -1.49 11.13
C ILE A 94 -1.50 -1.92 11.54
N GLN A 95 -1.77 -2.00 12.84
CA GLN A 95 -3.07 -2.45 13.34
C GLN A 95 -4.19 -1.50 12.94
N ARG A 96 -3.94 -0.18 12.97
CA ARG A 96 -4.91 0.82 12.55
C ARG A 96 -5.25 0.68 11.06
N ILE A 97 -4.24 0.63 10.18
CA ILE A 97 -4.45 0.44 8.74
C ILE A 97 -5.18 -0.88 8.48
N ARG A 98 -4.72 -1.97 9.10
CA ARG A 98 -5.36 -3.29 9.00
C ARG A 98 -6.84 -3.22 9.38
N GLN A 99 -7.17 -2.67 10.54
CA GLN A 99 -8.54 -2.62 11.04
C GLN A 99 -9.44 -1.85 10.07
N ARG A 100 -9.01 -0.66 9.65
CA ARG A 100 -9.76 0.19 8.73
C ARG A 100 -9.97 -0.45 7.35
N LEU A 101 -8.94 -1.11 6.80
CA LEU A 101 -9.06 -1.85 5.54
C LEU A 101 -10.02 -3.04 5.65
N LEU A 102 -10.02 -3.75 6.78
CA LEU A 102 -10.92 -4.88 7.01
C LEU A 102 -12.37 -4.46 7.25
N GLU A 103 -12.59 -3.27 7.82
CA GLU A 103 -13.90 -2.61 7.95
C GLU A 103 -14.41 -2.11 6.60
N GLN A 104 -13.56 -1.44 5.82
CA GLN A 104 -13.88 -0.87 4.51
C GLN A 104 -13.12 -1.58 3.39
N ARG A 105 -13.57 -2.79 3.03
CA ARG A 105 -12.91 -3.63 2.01
C ARG A 105 -13.11 -3.17 0.56
N THR A 106 -13.86 -2.10 0.32
CA THR A 106 -14.12 -1.63 -1.05
C THR A 106 -13.83 -0.14 -1.14
N LEU A 107 -12.89 0.21 -2.02
CA LEU A 107 -12.47 1.57 -2.30
C LEU A 107 -13.04 2.02 -3.66
N ALA A 108 -13.47 3.28 -3.72
CA ALA A 108 -14.07 3.90 -4.91
C ALA A 108 -15.18 3.06 -5.60
N LYS A 109 -15.87 2.20 -4.83
CA LYS A 109 -16.90 1.25 -5.31
C LYS A 109 -16.44 0.24 -6.37
N LYS A 110 -15.13 0.10 -6.61
CA LYS A 110 -14.60 -0.75 -7.70
C LYS A 110 -13.37 -1.56 -7.35
N PHE A 111 -12.62 -1.13 -6.34
CA PHE A 111 -11.43 -1.85 -5.89
C PHE A 111 -11.76 -2.62 -4.63
N ARG A 112 -11.67 -3.94 -4.69
CA ARG A 112 -12.03 -4.79 -3.55
C ARG A 112 -10.81 -5.45 -2.96
N LEU A 113 -10.61 -5.25 -1.66
CA LEU A 113 -9.63 -5.98 -0.87
C LEU A 113 -10.05 -7.44 -0.76
N GLU A 114 -9.18 -8.33 -1.20
CA GLU A 114 -9.30 -9.77 -1.05
C GLU A 114 -8.53 -10.26 0.19
N LEU A 115 -9.01 -11.36 0.76
CA LEU A 115 -8.33 -12.02 1.88
C LEU A 115 -7.46 -13.17 1.36
N PRO A 116 -6.34 -13.47 2.04
CA PRO A 116 -5.89 -12.88 3.31
C PRO A 116 -5.22 -11.50 3.17
N LEU A 117 -5.35 -10.70 4.23
CA LEU A 117 -4.46 -9.56 4.50
C LEU A 117 -3.41 -10.03 5.50
N GLU A 118 -2.15 -9.93 5.13
CA GLU A 118 -1.02 -10.36 5.96
C GLU A 118 -0.24 -9.14 6.45
N TRP A 119 0.39 -9.24 7.61
CA TRP A 119 1.29 -8.20 8.11
C TRP A 119 2.44 -8.82 8.89
N GLU A 120 3.59 -8.14 8.89
CA GLU A 120 4.80 -8.58 9.60
C GLU A 120 5.61 -7.37 10.09
N LEU A 121 6.29 -7.54 11.21
CA LEU A 121 7.40 -6.68 11.62
C LEU A 121 8.69 -7.37 11.17
N PHE A 122 9.65 -6.63 10.64
CA PHE A 122 10.93 -7.23 10.26
C PHE A 122 11.71 -7.70 11.50
N GLU A 123 12.35 -8.86 11.41
CA GLU A 123 13.17 -9.40 12.51
C GLU A 123 14.43 -8.56 12.72
N GLU A 124 15.07 -8.15 11.61
CA GLU A 124 16.20 -7.24 11.62
C GLU A 124 15.70 -5.79 11.60
N GLN A 125 15.77 -5.14 12.76
CA GLN A 125 15.49 -3.71 12.92
C GLN A 125 16.80 -2.97 13.16
N ALA A 126 16.99 -1.84 12.48
CA ALA A 126 18.19 -1.03 12.61
C ALA A 126 17.85 0.20 13.44
N LEU A 127 18.01 0.13 14.77
CA LEU A 127 17.80 1.31 15.62
C LEU A 127 18.57 2.51 15.05
N PRO A 128 17.94 3.69 14.98
CA PRO A 128 16.63 4.08 15.53
C PRO A 128 15.41 3.86 14.59
N GLU A 129 15.59 3.15 13.48
CA GLU A 129 14.56 2.92 12.46
C GLU A 129 13.78 1.63 12.71
N TRP A 130 12.45 1.73 12.66
CA TRP A 130 11.54 0.62 12.87
C TRP A 130 10.63 0.44 11.66
N ASN A 131 10.62 -0.76 11.11
CA ASN A 131 9.96 -1.05 9.85
C ASN A 131 8.98 -2.22 9.97
N GLY A 132 7.90 -2.14 9.18
CA GLY A 132 6.95 -3.23 9.05
C GLY A 132 6.25 -3.21 7.69
N LEU A 133 5.46 -4.25 7.45
CA LEU A 133 4.88 -4.51 6.14
C LEU A 133 3.44 -5.02 6.28
N ILE A 134 2.55 -4.52 5.43
CA ILE A 134 1.23 -5.12 5.18
C ILE A 134 1.19 -5.58 3.72
N LYS A 135 0.77 -6.82 3.48
CA LYS A 135 0.57 -7.40 2.15
C LYS A 135 -0.93 -7.49 1.88
N THR A 136 -1.37 -6.89 0.77
CA THR A 136 -2.77 -6.83 0.38
C THR A 136 -2.96 -7.30 -1.07
N ILE A 137 -4.13 -7.87 -1.36
CA ILE A 137 -4.53 -8.30 -2.69
C ILE A 137 -5.80 -7.54 -3.06
N TRP A 138 -5.83 -6.96 -4.25
CA TRP A 138 -6.94 -6.12 -4.70
C TRP A 138 -7.49 -6.60 -6.03
N THR A 139 -8.78 -6.90 -6.06
CA THR A 139 -9.52 -7.10 -7.31
C THR A 139 -9.77 -5.74 -7.98
N ILE A 140 -9.44 -5.64 -9.26
CA ILE A 140 -9.64 -4.47 -10.13
C ILE A 140 -10.59 -4.81 -11.30
N PRO A 141 -11.22 -3.80 -11.93
CA PRO A 141 -12.03 -4.02 -13.13
C PRO A 141 -11.24 -4.67 -14.28
N GLN A 142 -11.82 -5.70 -14.89
CA GLN A 142 -11.21 -6.41 -16.03
C GLN A 142 -11.41 -5.65 -17.35
N PRO A 143 -10.43 -5.68 -18.27
CA PRO A 143 -10.66 -5.26 -19.65
C PRO A 143 -11.61 -6.23 -20.37
N GLN A 144 -12.39 -5.72 -21.34
CA GLN A 144 -13.19 -6.57 -22.22
C GLN A 144 -12.35 -7.10 -23.38
N GLU A 145 -12.45 -8.40 -23.65
CA GLU A 145 -11.83 -9.02 -24.82
C GLU A 145 -12.52 -8.53 -26.10
N ILE A 146 -11.73 -8.06 -27.07
CA ILE A 146 -12.23 -7.68 -28.39
C ILE A 146 -12.11 -8.90 -29.30
N ILE A 147 -13.25 -9.50 -29.63
CA ILE A 147 -13.33 -10.62 -30.58
C ILE A 147 -13.67 -10.04 -31.95
N GLU A 148 -12.70 -10.03 -32.87
CA GLU A 148 -12.96 -9.73 -34.28
C GLU A 148 -13.76 -10.89 -34.89
N LYS A 149 -15.03 -10.64 -35.22
CA LYS A 149 -15.79 -11.58 -36.04
C LYS A 149 -15.28 -11.47 -37.46
N GLU A 150 -14.71 -12.54 -38.01
CA GLU A 150 -14.53 -12.67 -39.45
C GLU A 150 -15.88 -12.40 -40.12
N SER A 151 -15.92 -11.37 -40.97
CA SER A 151 -17.06 -11.11 -41.83
C SER A 151 -17.28 -12.34 -42.70
N GLU A 152 -18.33 -13.10 -42.42
CA GLU A 152 -18.85 -14.11 -43.34
C GLU A 152 -19.14 -13.43 -44.67
N TYR A 153 -18.19 -13.47 -45.60
CA TYR A 153 -18.41 -13.19 -47.01
C TYR A 153 -19.26 -14.33 -47.59
N PHE A 154 -20.52 -14.42 -47.16
CA PHE A 154 -21.57 -15.09 -47.93
C PHE A 154 -22.07 -14.08 -48.96
N GLY A 155 -21.46 -14.11 -50.14
CA GLY A 155 -21.71 -13.12 -51.18
C GLY A 155 -21.59 -13.67 -52.60
N ARG A 156 -22.39 -14.70 -52.89
CA ARG A 156 -22.92 -15.15 -54.21
C ARG A 156 -21.96 -15.64 -55.30
#